data_AF-A0A5T2QTX0-F1
#
_entry.id   AF-A0A5T2QTX0-F1
#
_cell.length_a   1.000
_cell.length_b   1.000
_cell.length_c   1.000
_cell.angle_alpha   90.00
_cell.angle_beta   90.00
_cell.angle_gamma   90.00
#
_symmetry.space_group_name_H-M   'P 1'
#
loop_
_entity.id
_entity.type
_entity.pdbx_description
1 polymer ?
#
loop_
_entity_poly.entity_id
_entity_poly.type
_entity_poly.pdbx_seq_one_letter_code
_entity_poly.pdbx_strand_id
1 'polypeptide(L)'
;MDISDSIYYRHYRVTRHAAERYLERIGGDVGNMLLDLDGAVLFESCRKRTPHKLRVSVIRCEQEGGYALINGKAIFLVKPDNRRHTIVTTLRME
;
A
#
# COMPACT_ATOMS: atom_id res chain seq x y z
N MET A 1 -6.43 18.67 12.35
CA MET A 1 -6.97 17.35 12.70
C MET A 1 -5.76 16.46 12.92
N ASP A 2 -5.42 16.20 14.18
CA ASP A 2 -4.26 15.37 14.54
C ASP A 2 -4.61 13.93 14.21
N ILE A 3 -4.19 13.48 13.02
CA ILE A 3 -4.25 12.08 12.66
C ILE A 3 -3.19 11.41 13.52
N SER A 4 -3.63 10.65 14.53
CA SER A 4 -2.82 9.65 15.23
C SER A 4 -1.81 9.01 14.27
N ASP A 5 -0.57 8.75 14.70
CA ASP A 5 0.55 8.25 13.87
C ASP A 5 0.19 7.07 12.94
N SER A 6 -0.94 6.40 13.18
CA SER A 6 -1.52 5.43 12.25
C SER A 6 -3.05 5.42 12.28
N ILE A 7 -3.64 5.08 11.13
CA ILE A 7 -5.07 4.85 10.95
C ILE A 7 -5.31 3.34 10.96
N TYR A 8 -6.28 2.87 11.73
CA TYR A 8 -6.62 1.46 11.78
C TYR A 8 -7.86 1.18 10.94
N TYR A 9 -7.76 0.18 10.07
CA TYR A 9 -8.83 -0.19 9.16
C TYR A 9 -8.84 -1.70 8.93
N ARG A 10 -9.90 -2.37 9.36
CA ARG A 10 -9.99 -3.85 9.37
C ARG A 10 -8.76 -4.46 10.07
N HIS A 11 -8.07 -5.39 9.41
CA HIS A 11 -6.81 -5.98 9.86
C HIS A 11 -5.57 -5.14 9.51
N TYR A 12 -5.75 -3.98 8.88
CA TYR A 12 -4.67 -3.10 8.48
C TYR A 12 -4.37 -1.99 9.49
N ARG A 13 -3.08 -1.71 9.66
CA ARG A 13 -2.58 -0.47 10.24
C ARG A 13 -1.98 0.37 9.11
N VAL A 14 -2.63 1.47 8.75
CA VAL A 14 -2.13 2.42 7.76
C VAL A 14 -1.24 3.42 8.48
N THR A 15 0.05 3.44 8.13
CA THR A 15 0.96 4.45 8.69
C THR A 15 0.62 5.84 8.14
N ARG A 16 0.91 6.89 8.92
CA ARG A 16 0.84 8.28 8.43
C ARG A 16 1.59 8.46 7.11
N HIS A 17 2.79 7.89 7.01
CA HIS A 17 3.59 7.92 5.79
C HIS A 17 2.86 7.31 4.58
N ALA A 18 2.19 6.17 4.75
CA ALA A 18 1.43 5.55 3.66
C ALA A 18 0.25 6.41 3.20
N ALA A 19 -0.45 7.05 4.13
CA ALA A 19 -1.54 7.98 3.83
C ALA A 19 -1.03 9.23 3.10
N GLU A 20 0.04 9.85 3.58
CA GLU A 20 0.68 11.01 2.93
C GLU A 20 1.13 10.66 1.51
N ARG A 21 1.77 9.49 1.30
CA ARG A 21 2.17 9.07 -0.04
C ARG A 21 1.01 8.76 -0.96
N TYR A 22 -0.12 8.29 -0.43
CA TYR A 22 -1.34 8.12 -1.22
C TYR A 22 -1.84 9.49 -1.73
N LEU A 23 -1.98 10.46 -0.82
CA LEU A 23 -2.40 11.83 -1.14
C LEU A 23 -1.48 12.49 -2.18
N GLU A 24 -0.17 12.41 -1.98
CA GLU A 24 0.83 13.03 -2.86
C GLU A 24 0.87 12.42 -4.26
N ARG A 25 0.74 11.09 -4.37
CA ARG A 25 1.04 10.36 -5.62
C ARG A 25 -0.22 10.04 -6.43
N ILE A 26 -1.31 9.71 -5.76
CA ILE A 26 -2.56 9.26 -6.37
C ILE A 26 -3.60 10.39 -6.33
N GLY A 27 -3.59 11.19 -5.26
CA GLY A 27 -4.60 12.22 -5.01
C GLY A 27 -5.85 11.67 -4.32
N GLY A 28 -6.71 12.58 -3.86
CA GLY A 28 -7.91 12.26 -3.07
C GLY A 28 -7.70 12.47 -1.57
N ASP A 29 -8.37 11.67 -0.76
CA ASP A 29 -8.26 11.66 0.70
C ASP A 29 -8.02 10.25 1.29
N VAL A 30 -7.96 10.15 2.62
CA VAL A 30 -7.84 8.86 3.33
C VAL A 30 -9.03 7.95 3.04
N GLY A 31 -10.24 8.48 2.90
CA GLY A 31 -11.43 7.68 2.57
C GLY A 31 -11.27 7.00 1.21
N ASN A 32 -10.77 7.72 0.20
CA ASN A 32 -10.43 7.13 -1.08
C ASN A 32 -9.38 6.02 -0.94
N MET A 33 -8.35 6.23 -0.13
CA MET A 33 -7.33 5.21 0.13
C MET A 33 -7.92 3.92 0.70
N LEU A 34 -8.85 4.02 1.67
CA LEU A 34 -9.47 2.84 2.27
C LEU A 34 -10.39 2.09 1.29
N LEU A 35 -11.10 2.81 0.42
CA LEU A 35 -11.90 2.21 -0.66
C LEU A 35 -11.02 1.51 -1.69
N ASP A 36 -9.90 2.14 -2.06
CA ASP A 36 -8.93 1.56 -2.98
C ASP A 36 -8.27 0.32 -2.38
N LEU A 37 -8.04 0.30 -1.06
CA LEU A 37 -7.54 -0.86 -0.31
C LEU A 37 -8.56 -2.02 -0.25
N ASP A 38 -9.86 -1.73 -0.15
CA ASP A 38 -10.93 -2.74 -0.18
C ASP A 38 -10.99 -3.48 -1.51
N GLY A 39 -10.72 -2.79 -2.62
CA GLY A 39 -10.67 -3.38 -3.96
C GLY A 39 -9.32 -3.96 -4.35
N ALA A 40 -8.32 -3.92 -3.46
CA ALA A 40 -6.97 -4.36 -3.78
C ALA A 40 -6.82 -5.88 -3.69
N VAL A 41 -6.05 -6.44 -4.61
CA VAL A 41 -5.71 -7.87 -4.67
C VAL A 41 -4.21 -8.07 -4.45
N LEU A 42 -3.78 -9.30 -4.15
CA LEU A 42 -2.35 -9.59 -4.06
C LEU A 42 -1.61 -9.25 -5.36
N PHE A 43 -0.46 -8.61 -5.22
CA PHE A 43 0.40 -8.34 -6.36
C PHE A 43 1.08 -9.63 -6.82
N GLU A 44 0.94 -9.93 -8.11
CA GLU A 44 1.62 -11.06 -8.74
C GLU A 44 2.76 -10.52 -9.62
N SER A 45 3.98 -10.95 -9.31
CA SER A 45 5.21 -10.52 -10.01
C SER A 45 5.24 -10.87 -11.51
N CYS A 46 4.36 -11.78 -11.94
CA CYS A 46 4.17 -12.20 -13.33
C CYS A 46 3.32 -11.22 -14.16
N ARG A 47 2.72 -10.18 -13.56
CA ARG A 47 1.92 -9.20 -14.29
C ARG A 47 2.80 -8.36 -15.22
N LYS A 48 2.72 -8.64 -16.52
CA LYS A 48 3.54 -8.02 -17.59
C LYS A 48 3.41 -6.49 -17.71
N ARG A 49 2.40 -5.88 -17.08
CA ARG A 49 2.10 -4.44 -17.21
C ARG A 49 2.69 -3.54 -16.11
N THR A 50 3.36 -4.10 -15.10
CA THR A 50 3.91 -3.29 -14.00
C THR A 50 5.30 -2.73 -14.35
N PRO A 51 5.52 -1.40 -14.25
CA PRO A 51 6.82 -0.78 -14.43
C PRO A 51 7.93 -1.45 -13.61
N HIS A 52 9.13 -1.57 -14.20
CA HIS A 52 10.27 -2.25 -13.56
C HIS A 52 10.61 -1.67 -12.18
N LYS A 53 10.58 -0.35 -12.03
CA LYS A 53 10.84 0.33 -10.75
C LYS A 53 9.88 -0.11 -9.65
N LEU A 54 8.58 -0.20 -9.94
CA LEU A 54 7.57 -0.66 -8.99
C LEU A 54 7.77 -2.14 -8.63
N ARG A 55 8.10 -2.98 -9.63
CA ARG A 55 8.43 -4.39 -9.38
C ARG A 55 9.61 -4.54 -8.43
N VAL A 56 10.68 -3.75 -8.60
CA VAL A 56 11.84 -3.76 -7.69
C VAL A 56 11.42 -3.36 -6.28
N SER A 57 10.57 -2.35 -6.12
CA SER A 57 10.05 -1.97 -4.78
C SER A 57 9.25 -3.09 -4.13
N VAL A 58 8.41 -3.79 -4.90
CA VAL A 58 7.64 -4.93 -4.39
C VAL A 58 8.56 -6.10 -4.00
N ILE A 59 9.50 -6.48 -4.88
CA ILE A 59 10.45 -7.57 -4.63
C ILE A 59 11.27 -7.29 -3.35
N ARG A 60 11.73 -6.05 -3.17
CA ARG A 60 12.44 -5.67 -1.96
C ARG A 60 11.57 -5.81 -0.71
N CYS A 61 10.30 -5.40 -0.79
CA CYS A 61 9.36 -5.58 0.30
C CYS A 61 9.14 -7.06 0.65
N GLU A 62 9.02 -7.93 -0.38
CA GLU A 62 8.87 -9.38 -0.21
C GLU A 62 10.11 -10.02 0.42
N GLN A 63 11.31 -9.60 0.02
CA GLN A 63 12.58 -10.04 0.62
C GLN A 63 12.69 -9.68 2.10
N GLU A 64 12.06 -8.59 2.52
CA GLU A 64 11.97 -8.16 3.92
C GLU A 64 10.81 -8.83 4.69
N GLY A 65 10.17 -9.86 4.13
CA GLY A 65 9.07 -10.61 4.74
C GLY A 65 7.69 -9.95 4.60
N GLY A 66 7.59 -8.90 3.77
CA GLY A 66 6.33 -8.25 3.43
C GLY A 66 5.66 -8.83 2.19
N TYR A 67 4.64 -8.14 1.72
CA TYR A 67 3.97 -8.41 0.44
C TYR A 67 3.36 -7.11 -0.10
N ALA A 68 2.83 -7.15 -1.32
CA ALA A 68 2.15 -6.00 -1.89
C ALA A 68 0.69 -6.32 -2.26
N LEU A 69 -0.18 -5.35 -2.05
CA LEU A 69 -1.53 -5.32 -2.61
C LEU A 69 -1.56 -4.32 -3.75
N ILE A 70 -2.40 -4.55 -4.73
CA ILE A 70 -2.50 -3.73 -5.93
C ILE A 70 -3.95 -3.58 -6.35
N ASN A 71 -4.28 -2.39 -6.80
CA ASN A 71 -5.47 -2.14 -7.61
C ASN A 71 -5.07 -1.39 -8.90
N GLY A 72 -6.03 -0.95 -9.70
CA GLY A 72 -5.76 -0.24 -10.95
C GLY A 72 -5.01 1.10 -10.81
N LYS A 73 -4.90 1.65 -9.59
CA LYS A 73 -4.33 2.99 -9.30
C LYS A 73 -3.09 2.94 -8.41
N ALA A 74 -3.09 2.04 -7.44
CA ALA A 74 -2.19 2.05 -6.29
C ALA A 74 -1.56 0.67 -6.05
N ILE A 75 -0.33 0.67 -5.54
CA ILE A 75 0.30 -0.47 -4.88
C ILE A 75 0.49 -0.11 -3.40
N PHE A 76 0.01 -0.97 -2.50
CA PHE A 76 0.22 -0.87 -1.07
C PHE A 76 1.29 -1.86 -0.65
N LEU A 77 2.40 -1.38 -0.09
CA LEU A 77 3.41 -2.27 0.49
C LEU A 77 3.01 -2.58 1.93
N VAL A 78 2.96 -3.87 2.25
CA VAL A 78 2.43 -4.38 3.50
C VAL A 78 3.51 -5.20 4.22
N LYS A 79 3.74 -4.87 5.49
CA LYS A 79 4.54 -5.69 6.40
C LYS A 79 3.63 -6.35 7.44
N PRO A 80 3.55 -7.69 7.48
CA PRO A 80 2.85 -8.37 8.54
C PRO A 80 3.57 -8.14 9.87
N ASP A 81 2.80 -7.96 10.94
CA ASP A 81 3.24 -7.95 12.32
C ASP A 81 2.35 -8.91 13.11
N ASN A 82 2.74 -9.30 14.33
CA ASN A 82 2.12 -10.33 15.15
C ASN A 82 0.61 -10.14 15.41
N ARG A 83 0.07 -8.94 15.16
CA ARG A 83 -1.35 -8.63 15.38
C ARG A 83 -2.08 -8.06 14.16
N ARG A 84 -1.37 -7.46 13.19
CA ARG A 84 -1.97 -6.68 12.09
C ARG A 84 -1.05 -6.62 10.87
N HIS A 85 -1.64 -6.27 9.73
CA HIS A 85 -0.92 -6.00 8.49
C HIS A 85 -0.64 -4.50 8.37
N THR A 86 0.61 -4.08 8.48
CA THR A 86 0.96 -2.66 8.44
C THR A 86 1.22 -2.21 7.01
N ILE A 87 0.45 -1.22 6.53
CA ILE A 87 0.70 -0.55 5.25
C ILE A 87 1.78 0.51 5.49
N VAL A 88 2.98 0.23 4.97
CA VAL A 88 4.18 1.03 5.23
C VAL A 88 4.35 2.15 4.21
N THR A 89 3.88 1.97 2.98
CA THR A 89 3.89 3.02 1.96
C THR A 89 2.91 2.69 0.82
N THR A 90 2.63 3.70 0.01
CA THR A 90 1.73 3.61 -1.15
C THR A 90 2.49 4.08 -2.40
N LEU A 91 2.44 3.32 -3.47
CA LEU A 91 3.01 3.67 -4.78
C LEU A 91 1.88 3.88 -5.80
N ARG A 92 2.10 4.76 -6.78
CA ARG A 92 1.21 4.89 -7.94
C ARG A 92 1.56 3.82 -8.97
N MET A 93 0.56 3.26 -9.64
CA MET A 93 0.75 2.27 -10.72
C MET A 93 1.27 2.86 -12.04
N GLU A 94 1.08 4.16 -12.25
CA GLU A 94 1.46 4.93 -13.45
C GLU A 94 2.79 5.66 -13.28
#